data_AF-A0A182PLZ0-F1
#
_entry.id   AF-A0A182PLZ0-F1
#
_cell.length_a   1.000
_cell.length_b   1.000
_cell.length_c   1.000
_cell.angle_alpha   90.00
_cell.angle_beta   90.00
_cell.angle_gamma   90.00
#
_symmetry.space_group_name_H-M   'P 1'
#
loop_
_entity.id
_entity.type
_entity.pdbx_description
1 polymer ?
#
loop_
_entity_poly.entity_id
_entity_poly.type
_entity_poly.pdbx_seq_one_letter_code
_entity_poly.pdbx_strand_id
1 'polypeptide(L)'
;RNVAPNHTHDWVEFESKINQKTAETNADAISPLSPPMADVVRSVMHKYLEKENEVNFDKIFNQVLGYLLFRDFCDNVSEEPVPHLKFYEEVR
;
A
#
# COMPACT_ATOMS: atom_id res chain seq x y z
N ARG A 1 12.70 22.40 -16.31
CA ARG A 1 13.07 20.98 -16.09
C ARG A 1 11.96 20.39 -15.25
N ASN A 2 11.02 19.70 -15.87
CA ASN A 2 9.95 19.01 -15.15
C ASN A 2 10.60 17.76 -14.54
N VAL A 3 10.98 17.86 -13.27
CA VAL A 3 11.35 16.69 -12.49
C VAL A 3 10.04 15.95 -12.28
N ALA A 4 9.89 14.78 -12.89
CA ALA A 4 8.75 13.91 -12.59
C ALA A 4 8.70 13.74 -11.06
N PRO A 5 7.56 13.95 -10.41
CA PRO A 5 7.44 13.76 -8.98
C PRO A 5 7.83 12.32 -8.68
N ASN A 6 8.76 12.14 -7.74
CA ASN A 6 9.28 10.83 -7.36
C ASN A 6 8.14 10.05 -6.71
N HIS A 7 7.37 9.29 -7.49
CA HIS A 7 6.35 8.34 -7.02
C HIS A 7 6.90 7.34 -6.00
N THR A 8 8.23 7.20 -5.95
CA THR A 8 8.98 6.47 -4.92
C THR A 8 8.80 7.01 -3.50
N HIS A 9 8.56 8.31 -3.29
CA HIS A 9 8.37 8.85 -1.94
C HIS A 9 7.04 8.39 -1.34
N ASP A 10 5.95 8.52 -2.10
CA ASP A 10 4.62 8.06 -1.71
C ASP A 10 4.57 6.54 -1.50
N TRP A 11 5.36 5.78 -2.27
CA TRP A 11 5.50 4.33 -2.10
C TRP A 11 6.26 3.93 -0.85
N VAL A 12 7.37 4.58 -0.58
CA VAL A 12 8.14 4.33 0.64
C VAL A 12 7.30 4.67 1.88
N GLU A 13 6.51 5.74 1.82
CA GLU A 13 5.57 6.08 2.90
C GLU A 13 4.43 5.07 3.01
N PHE A 14 3.83 4.66 1.90
CA PHE A 14 2.81 3.61 1.86
C PHE A 14 3.33 2.30 2.48
N GLU A 15 4.50 1.82 2.05
CA GLU A 15 5.12 0.62 2.60
C GLU A 15 5.43 0.77 4.09
N SER A 16 5.96 1.93 4.51
CA SER A 16 6.23 2.24 5.92
C SER A 16 4.96 2.18 6.78
N LYS A 17 3.87 2.82 6.33
CA LYS A 17 2.60 2.85 7.07
C LYS A 17 1.87 1.51 7.06
N ILE A 18 1.97 0.72 5.98
CA ILE A 18 1.50 -0.69 5.95
C ILE A 18 2.27 -1.52 7.00
N ASN A 19 3.58 -1.34 7.08
CA ASN A 19 4.42 -2.03 8.04
C ASN A 19 4.18 -1.57 9.50
N GLN A 20 3.82 -0.30 9.71
CA GLN A 20 3.50 0.23 11.04
C GLN A 20 2.11 -0.18 11.53
N LYS A 21 1.07 -0.10 10.69
CA LYS A 21 -0.32 -0.46 11.05
C LYS A 21 -0.48 -1.94 11.42
N THR A 22 0.45 -2.77 10.94
CA THR A 22 0.64 -4.16 11.35
C THR A 22 0.88 -4.31 12.86
N ALA A 23 1.59 -3.37 13.49
CA ALA A 23 1.91 -3.43 14.91
C ALA A 23 0.77 -2.92 15.83
N GLU A 24 -0.27 -2.28 15.29
CA GLU A 24 -1.24 -1.49 16.07
C GLU A 24 -2.71 -1.92 15.96
N THR A 25 -3.03 -3.06 15.34
CA THR A 25 -4.44 -3.48 15.22
C THR A 25 -4.97 -4.14 16.51
N ASN A 26 -5.64 -3.32 17.31
CA ASN A 26 -6.58 -3.73 18.36
C ASN A 26 -7.86 -4.34 17.77
N ALA A 27 -8.06 -5.63 18.07
CA ALA A 27 -9.26 -6.35 18.49
C ALA A 27 -10.65 -6.21 17.83
N ASP A 28 -11.02 -5.21 17.03
CA ASP A 28 -12.43 -5.02 16.68
C ASP A 28 -12.78 -5.08 15.19
N ALA A 29 -13.70 -6.02 14.91
CA ALA A 29 -14.59 -6.16 13.76
C ALA A 29 -13.99 -6.68 12.43
N ILE A 30 -14.07 -8.02 12.31
CA ILE A 30 -14.51 -8.87 11.16
C ILE A 30 -13.66 -10.16 11.26
N SER A 31 -14.19 -11.28 11.77
CA SER A 31 -13.39 -12.51 11.92
C SER A 31 -13.16 -13.21 10.57
N PRO A 32 -11.93 -13.20 10.01
CA PRO A 32 -11.24 -14.45 9.68
C PRO A 32 -9.72 -14.32 9.85
N LEU A 33 -9.08 -15.34 10.44
CA LEU A 33 -7.67 -15.37 10.86
C LEU A 33 -7.42 -14.49 12.10
N SER A 34 -7.20 -15.11 13.26
CA SER A 34 -6.78 -14.41 14.48
C SER A 34 -5.65 -13.41 14.18
N PRO A 35 -5.61 -12.22 14.80
CA PRO A 35 -4.55 -11.22 14.60
C PRO A 35 -3.12 -11.79 14.40
N PRO A 36 -2.64 -12.78 15.20
CA PRO A 36 -1.32 -13.38 15.00
C PRO A 36 -1.10 -14.06 13.64
N MET A 37 -2.16 -14.50 12.98
CA MET A 37 -2.05 -15.15 11.67
C MET A 37 -2.00 -14.14 10.52
N ALA A 38 -2.58 -12.95 10.64
CA ALA A 38 -2.46 -11.91 9.61
C ALA A 38 -1.00 -11.46 9.48
N ASP A 39 -0.28 -11.38 10.59
CA ASP A 39 1.14 -11.01 10.61
C ASP A 39 2.04 -12.12 10.05
N VAL A 40 1.72 -13.38 10.34
CA VAL A 40 2.41 -14.53 9.76
C VAL A 40 2.18 -14.59 8.26
N VAL A 41 0.92 -14.43 7.81
CA VAL A 41 0.59 -14.40 6.38
C VAL A 41 1.28 -13.24 5.68
N ARG A 42 1.24 -12.03 6.24
CA ARG A 42 1.95 -10.86 5.70
C ARG A 42 3.45 -11.13 5.60
N SER A 43 4.09 -11.62 6.66
CA SER A 43 5.54 -11.87 6.67
C SER A 43 5.95 -12.91 5.62
N VAL A 44 5.19 -13.99 5.49
CA VAL A 44 5.45 -15.05 4.50
C VAL A 44 5.21 -14.54 3.09
N MET A 45 4.07 -13.88 2.85
CA MET A 45 3.71 -13.36 1.53
C MET A 45 4.65 -12.24 1.08
N HIS A 46 5.05 -11.33 1.97
CA HIS A 46 5.99 -10.26 1.65
C HIS A 46 7.35 -10.82 1.22
N LYS A 47 7.91 -11.76 1.99
CA LYS A 47 9.18 -12.40 1.63
C LYS A 47 9.11 -13.19 0.32
N TYR A 48 7.97 -13.80 0.04
CA TYR A 48 7.75 -14.51 -1.22
C TYR A 48 7.71 -13.54 -2.39
N LEU A 49 6.85 -12.51 -2.32
CA LEU A 49 6.69 -11.51 -3.38
C LEU A 49 7.96 -10.68 -3.60
N GLU A 50 8.74 -10.41 -2.54
CA GLU A 50 10.02 -9.70 -2.64
C GLU A 50 11.06 -10.53 -3.41
N LYS A 51 11.11 -11.86 -3.18
CA LYS A 51 11.96 -12.78 -3.95
C LYS A 51 11.56 -12.87 -5.42
N GLU A 52 10.26 -12.85 -5.70
CA GLU A 52 9.72 -12.85 -7.07
C GLU A 52 9.79 -11.45 -7.72
N ASN A 53 10.30 -10.43 -7.00
CA ASN A 53 10.36 -9.05 -7.44
C ASN A 53 8.99 -8.51 -7.88
N GLU A 54 7.93 -8.93 -7.19
CA GLU A 54 6.54 -8.53 -7.37
C GLU A 54 6.14 -7.38 -6.42
N VAL A 55 6.97 -7.06 -5.42
CA VAL A 55 6.80 -5.89 -4.53
C VAL A 55 7.38 -4.65 -5.20
N ASN A 56 6.75 -4.20 -6.28
CA ASN A 56 7.08 -2.94 -6.96
C ASN A 56 5.78 -2.18 -7.20
N PHE A 57 5.83 -0.85 -7.07
CA PHE A 57 4.72 0.04 -7.39
C PHE A 57 4.02 -0.35 -8.68
N ASP A 58 4.74 -0.41 -9.80
CA ASP A 58 4.12 -0.65 -11.11
C ASP A 58 3.35 -1.97 -11.14
N LYS A 59 3.86 -3.01 -10.48
CA LYS A 59 3.24 -4.34 -10.46
C LYS A 59 2.02 -4.39 -9.55
N ILE A 60 2.08 -3.73 -8.40
CA ILE A 60 0.97 -3.69 -7.43
C ILE A 60 -0.13 -2.74 -7.91
N PHE A 61 0.23 -1.55 -8.36
CA PHE A 61 -0.72 -0.52 -8.80
C PHE A 61 -1.44 -0.87 -10.09
N ASN A 62 -0.82 -1.65 -10.98
CA ASN A 62 -1.52 -2.16 -12.16
C ASN A 62 -2.52 -3.29 -11.83
N GLN A 63 -2.53 -3.82 -10.61
CA GLN A 63 -3.56 -4.77 -10.16
C GLN A 63 -4.76 -4.02 -9.59
N VAL A 64 -5.98 -4.51 -9.88
CA VAL A 64 -7.23 -3.89 -9.39
C VAL A 64 -7.22 -3.74 -7.88
N LEU A 65 -6.82 -4.78 -7.14
CA LEU A 65 -6.77 -4.74 -5.68
C LEU A 65 -5.69 -3.80 -5.16
N GLY A 66 -4.51 -3.78 -5.78
CA GLY A 66 -3.40 -2.91 -5.36
C GLY A 66 -3.71 -1.44 -5.60
N TYR A 67 -4.33 -1.09 -6.72
CA TYR A 67 -4.83 0.27 -6.97
C TYR A 67 -5.87 0.71 -5.93
N LEU A 68 -6.87 -0.14 -5.64
CA LEU A 68 -7.91 0.20 -4.67
C LEU A 68 -7.34 0.41 -3.25
N LEU A 69 -6.39 -0.41 -2.83
CA LEU A 69 -5.70 -0.27 -1.55
C LEU A 69 -4.83 1.00 -1.50
N PHE A 70 -4.13 1.31 -2.59
CA PHE A 70 -3.32 2.52 -2.68
C PHE A 70 -4.19 3.79 -2.66
N ARG A 71 -5.33 3.78 -3.37
CA ARG A 71 -6.29 4.89 -3.32
C ARG A 71 -6.88 5.07 -1.92
N ASP A 72 -7.32 3.98 -1.28
CA ASP A 72 -7.82 4.01 0.09
C ASP A 72 -6.78 4.59 1.06
N PHE A 73 -5.51 4.25 0.87
CA PHE A 73 -4.41 4.85 1.62
C PHE A 73 -4.29 6.36 1.38
N CYS A 74 -4.30 6.82 0.13
CA CYS A 74 -4.22 8.24 -0.19
C CYS A 74 -5.39 9.05 0.37
N ASP A 75 -6.58 8.46 0.45
CA ASP A 75 -7.79 9.15 0.94
C ASP A 75 -7.91 9.12 2.48
N ASN A 76 -7.54 8.01 3.12
CA ASN A 76 -7.85 7.76 4.53
C ASN A 76 -6.64 7.72 5.48
N VAL A 77 -5.41 7.60 4.96
CA VAL A 77 -4.19 7.39 5.78
C VAL A 77 -3.10 8.42 5.48
N SER A 78 -3.04 8.94 4.26
CA SER A 78 -2.09 10.00 3.89
C SER A 78 -2.45 11.30 4.61
N GLU A 79 -1.46 11.89 5.27
CA GLU A 79 -1.62 13.20 5.91
C GLU A 79 -1.45 14.34 4.89
N GLU A 80 -0.70 14.08 3.82
CA GLU A 80 -0.52 15.01 2.72
C GLU A 80 -1.48 14.69 1.56
N PRO A 81 -2.06 15.72 0.92
CA PRO A 81 -2.87 15.50 -0.27
C PRO A 81 -1.99 14.93 -1.39
N VAL A 82 -2.48 13.90 -2.08
CA VAL A 82 -1.80 13.26 -3.22
C VAL A 82 -2.46 13.70 -4.54
N PRO A 83 -2.22 14.94 -5.02
CA PRO A 83 -2.87 15.47 -6.23
C PRO A 83 -2.52 14.68 -7.49
N HIS A 84 -1.38 13.99 -7.51
CA HIS A 84 -0.94 13.14 -8.62
C HIS A 84 -1.89 11.98 -8.89
N LEU A 85 -2.51 11.41 -7.85
CA LEU A 85 -3.48 10.34 -8.00
C LEU A 85 -4.76 10.86 -8.66
N LYS A 86 -5.26 12.03 -8.22
CA LYS A 86 -6.42 12.68 -8.83
C LYS A 86 -6.20 12.98 -10.31
N PHE A 87 -5.02 13.52 -10.64
CA PHE A 87 -4.65 13.77 -12.04
C PHE A 87 -4.60 12.47 -12.86
N TYR A 88 -4.03 11.40 -12.31
CA TYR A 88 -4.00 10.10 -12.98
C TYR A 88 -5.41 9.59 -13.30
N GLU A 89 -6.36 9.72 -12.36
CA GLU A 89 -7.75 9.31 -12.54
C GLU A 89 -8.51 10.15 -13.58
N GLU A 90 -8.24 11.45 -13.66
CA GLU A 90 -8.88 12.35 -14.63
C GLU A 90 -8.40 12.13 -16.07
N VAL A 91 -7.19 11.62 -16.26
CA VAL A 91 -6.55 11.45 -17.57
C VAL A 91 -6.72 10.03 -18.14
N ARG A 92 -7.16 9.07 -17.32
CA ARG A 92 -7.27 7.65 -17.68
C ARG A 92 -8.59 7.24 -18.31
#